data_AF-A0A9E6AZ94-F1
#
_entry.id   AF-A0A9E6AZ94-F1
#
_cell.length_a   1.000
_cell.length_b   1.000
_cell.length_c   1.000
_cell.angle_alpha   90.00
_cell.angle_beta   90.00
_cell.angle_gamma   90.00
#
_symmetry.space_group_name_H-M   'P 1'
#
loop_
_entity.id
_entity.type
_entity.pdbx_description
1 polymer ?
#
loop_
_entity_poly.entity_id
_entity_poly.type
_entity_poly.pdbx_seq_one_letter_code
_entity_poly.pdbx_strand_id
1 'polypeptide(L)'
;MKPSGCSVCGYQGITVLDEFGCTTFEICKICNCESGYEYSSDATAQELLGIRCAWLKQKPPQQKQFRGKQKEITYEEFLAVKIRQLIKMGLKVPEEFL
;
A
#
# COMPACT_ATOMS: atom_id res chain seq x y z
N MET A 1 -7.19 -6.05 -8.33
CA MET A 1 -8.07 -5.64 -7.22
C MET A 1 -8.79 -4.36 -7.64
N LYS A 2 -10.07 -4.16 -7.30
CA LYS A 2 -10.69 -2.84 -7.51
C LYS A 2 -9.94 -1.81 -6.64
N PRO A 3 -9.73 -0.57 -7.10
CA PRO A 3 -9.07 0.46 -6.30
C PRO A 3 -9.89 0.84 -5.06
N SER A 4 -11.16 0.44 -5.01
CA SER A 4 -12.05 0.62 -3.88
C SER A 4 -12.67 -0.69 -3.39
N GLY A 5 -12.99 -0.71 -2.10
CA GLY A 5 -13.74 -1.76 -1.44
C GLY A 5 -12.89 -2.75 -0.65
N CYS A 6 -13.28 -3.02 0.60
CA CYS A 6 -12.62 -3.98 1.48
C CYS A 6 -12.72 -5.40 0.91
N SER A 7 -11.59 -6.11 0.79
CA SER A 7 -11.56 -7.50 0.33
C SER A 7 -12.14 -8.49 1.32
N VAL A 8 -12.16 -8.15 2.61
CA VAL A 8 -12.62 -9.02 3.68
C VAL A 8 -14.15 -9.00 3.78
N CYS A 9 -14.74 -7.83 3.96
CA CYS A 9 -16.18 -7.69 4.22
C CYS A 9 -16.98 -7.13 3.03
N GLY A 10 -16.34 -6.75 1.93
CA GLY A 10 -17.00 -6.19 0.75
C GLY A 10 -17.46 -4.74 0.88
N TYR A 11 -17.24 -4.08 2.02
CA TYR A 11 -17.60 -2.68 2.24
C TYR A 11 -16.92 -1.76 1.21
N GLN A 12 -17.71 -1.03 0.41
CA GLN A 12 -17.23 -0.28 -0.75
C GLN A 12 -16.70 1.13 -0.43
N GLY A 13 -16.83 1.60 0.81
CA GLY A 13 -16.48 2.97 1.19
C GLY A 13 -15.05 3.17 1.68
N ILE A 14 -14.10 2.35 1.20
CA ILE A 14 -12.65 2.54 1.41
C ILE A 14 -11.91 2.46 0.09
N THR A 15 -10.80 3.18 -0.02
CA THR A 15 -9.87 3.09 -1.14
C THR A 15 -8.78 2.10 -0.77
N VAL A 16 -8.57 1.06 -1.56
CA VAL A 16 -7.55 0.03 -1.28
C VAL A 16 -6.23 0.32 -1.96
N LEU A 17 -6.29 0.82 -3.18
CA LEU A 17 -5.11 1.17 -3.96
C LEU A 17 -5.22 2.63 -4.42
N ASP A 18 -4.11 3.35 -4.40
CA ASP A 18 -4.02 4.68 -4.99
C ASP A 18 -3.93 4.62 -6.53
N GLU A 19 -3.78 5.79 -7.17
CA GLU A 19 -3.65 5.93 -8.62
C GLU A 19 -2.40 5.24 -9.21
N PHE A 20 -1.41 4.92 -8.38
CA PHE A 20 -0.19 4.21 -8.75
C PHE A 20 -0.28 2.70 -8.48
N GLY A 21 -1.41 2.22 -7.94
CA GLY A 21 -1.58 0.83 -7.54
C GLY A 21 -0.88 0.47 -6.23
N CYS A 22 -0.45 1.47 -5.45
CA CYS A 22 0.11 1.29 -4.11
C CYS A 22 -1.01 1.17 -3.09
N THR A 23 -0.85 0.32 -2.06
CA THR A 23 -1.86 0.25 -0.99
C THR A 23 -1.97 1.59 -0.26
N THR A 24 -3.20 1.99 0.04
CA THR A 24 -3.45 3.22 0.79
C THR A 24 -3.34 3.02 2.30
N PHE A 25 -3.36 1.78 2.78
CA PHE A 25 -3.44 1.43 4.21
C PHE A 25 -4.66 2.02 4.95
N GLU A 26 -5.70 2.45 4.23
CA GLU A 26 -6.97 2.87 4.84
C GLU A 26 -7.59 1.72 5.66
N ILE A 27 -8.01 2.00 6.90
CA ILE A 27 -8.63 0.99 7.78
C ILE A 27 -10.12 0.87 7.47
N CYS A 28 -10.60 -0.35 7.24
CA CYS A 28 -12.02 -0.61 7.07
C CYS A 28 -12.78 -0.37 8.37
N LYS A 29 -13.69 0.60 8.41
CA LYS A 29 -14.53 0.87 9.59
C LYS A 29 -15.52 -0.23 9.97
N ILE A 30 -15.67 -1.28 9.15
CA ILE A 30 -16.62 -2.39 9.40
C ILE A 30 -15.91 -3.59 10.02
N CYS A 31 -14.77 -4.01 9.45
CA CYS A 31 -14.04 -5.19 9.91
C CYS A 31 -12.66 -4.87 10.51
N ASN A 32 -12.29 -3.59 10.60
CA ASN A 32 -11.01 -3.08 11.10
C ASN A 32 -9.76 -3.58 10.38
N CYS A 33 -9.91 -4.25 9.23
CA CYS A 33 -8.77 -4.66 8.41
C CYS A 33 -8.17 -3.46 7.66
N GLU A 34 -6.83 -3.42 7.60
CA GLU A 34 -6.08 -2.44 6.81
C GLU A 34 -6.24 -2.73 5.32
N SER A 35 -6.25 -1.69 4.49
CA SER A 35 -6.34 -1.90 3.07
C SER A 35 -5.02 -2.39 2.48
N GLY A 36 -5.11 -3.25 1.46
CA GLY A 36 -3.97 -3.90 0.81
C GLY A 36 -3.35 -5.04 1.61
N TYR A 37 -3.73 -5.21 2.88
CA TYR A 37 -3.28 -6.28 3.74
C TYR A 37 -4.33 -6.69 4.77
N GLU A 38 -4.67 -7.97 4.82
CA GLU A 38 -5.55 -8.49 5.87
C GLU A 38 -4.80 -8.60 7.19
N TYR A 39 -4.59 -7.46 7.86
CA TYR A 39 -4.16 -7.49 9.25
C TYR A 39 -5.34 -7.85 10.14
N SER A 40 -5.08 -8.77 11.07
CA SER A 40 -5.96 -8.99 12.21
C SER A 40 -6.11 -7.67 12.98
N SER A 41 -7.28 -7.46 13.58
CA SER A 41 -7.48 -6.41 14.58
C SER A 41 -6.50 -6.53 15.76
N ASP A 42 -5.87 -7.69 15.91
CA ASP A 42 -4.98 -8.02 17.02
C ASP A 42 -3.49 -7.86 16.66
N ALA A 43 -3.18 -7.40 15.43
CA ALA A 43 -1.81 -7.20 15.00
C ALA A 43 -1.13 -6.10 15.82
N THR A 44 0.04 -6.41 16.36
CA THR A 44 0.89 -5.47 17.10
C THR A 44 1.51 -4.43 16.17
N ALA A 45 1.92 -3.29 16.72
CA ALA A 45 2.62 -2.25 15.97
C ALA A 45 3.91 -2.76 15.28
N GLN A 46 4.57 -3.76 15.87
CA GLN A 46 5.79 -4.37 15.32
C GLN A 46 5.48 -5.27 14.11
N GLU A 47 4.40 -6.06 14.17
CA GLU A 47 3.95 -6.88 13.04
C GLU A 47 3.54 -5.99 11.86
N LEU A 48 2.78 -4.92 12.14
CA LEU A 48 2.40 -3.92 11.13
C LEU A 48 3.63 -3.26 10.48
N LEU A 49 4.66 -2.94 11.28
CA LEU A 49 5.92 -2.41 10.75
C LEU A 49 6.63 -3.42 9.84
N GLY A 50 6.66 -4.70 10.24
CA GLY A 50 7.25 -5.79 9.45
C GLY A 50 6.58 -5.93 8.09
N ILE A 51 5.25 -5.85 8.03
CA ILE A 51 4.56 -5.99 6.74
C ILE A 51 4.77 -4.75 5.86
N ARG A 52 4.80 -3.54 6.43
CA ARG A 52 5.15 -2.32 5.69
C ARG A 52 6.57 -2.36 5.14
N CYS A 53 7.52 -2.90 5.90
CA CYS A 53 8.89 -3.16 5.44
C CYS A 53 8.90 -4.15 4.26
N ALA A 54 8.17 -5.26 4.36
CA ALA A 54 8.03 -6.22 3.26
C ALA A 54 7.41 -5.58 2.01
N TRP A 55 6.40 -4.73 2.19
CA TRP A 55 5.77 -3.97 1.12
C TRP A 55 6.75 -3.02 0.41
N LEU A 56 7.58 -2.27 1.16
CA LEU A 56 8.59 -1.36 0.61
C LEU A 56 9.61 -2.11 -0.27
N LYS A 57 10.00 -3.34 0.13
CA LYS A 57 10.93 -4.20 -0.61
C LYS A 57 10.36 -4.77 -1.91
N GLN A 58 9.06 -4.67 -2.15
CA GLN A 58 8.45 -5.17 -3.40
C GLN A 58 8.89 -4.31 -4.59
N LYS A 59 9.36 -4.98 -5.64
CA LYS A 59 9.71 -4.36 -6.92
C LYS A 59 8.49 -3.70 -7.58
N PRO A 60 8.70 -2.66 -8.42
CA PRO A 60 7.62 -2.11 -9.22
C PRO A 60 6.94 -3.20 -10.05
N PRO A 61 5.60 -3.17 -10.19
CA PRO A 61 4.91 -4.08 -11.09
C PRO A 61 5.45 -3.90 -12.51
N GLN A 62 5.64 -5.01 -13.23
CA GLN A 62 5.99 -4.99 -14.65
C GLN A 62 4.92 -4.19 -15.39
N GLN A 63 5.36 -3.19 -16.17
CA GLN A 63 4.49 -2.11 -16.60
C GLN A 63 3.33 -2.59 -17.48
N LYS A 64 2.12 -2.10 -17.18
CA LYS A 64 1.00 -2.09 -18.14
C LYS A 64 1.03 -0.77 -18.89
N GLN A 65 0.98 -0.85 -20.22
CA GLN A 65 1.00 0.30 -21.13
C GLN A 65 0.05 1.41 -20.70
N PHE A 66 0.57 2.62 -20.50
CA PHE A 66 -0.24 3.84 -20.38
C PHE A 66 0.06 4.75 -21.57
N ARG A 67 -0.92 4.93 -22.46
CA ARG A 67 -0.84 5.84 -23.64
C ARG A 67 0.39 5.64 -24.55
N GLY A 68 0.82 4.39 -24.75
CA GLY A 68 1.87 4.06 -25.75
C GLY A 68 3.29 4.54 -25.43
N LYS A 69 3.55 5.09 -24.24
CA LYS A 69 4.91 5.38 -23.77
C LYS A 69 5.27 4.43 -22.64
N GLN A 70 6.24 3.55 -22.91
CA GLN A 70 6.87 2.70 -21.91
C GLN A 70 7.91 3.57 -21.19
N LYS A 71 7.58 4.10 -20.01
CA LYS A 71 8.56 4.79 -19.17
C LYS A 71 8.89 3.87 -18.01
N GLU A 72 10.00 3.14 -18.09
CA GLU A 72 10.52 2.36 -16.97
C GLU A 72 10.61 3.24 -15.72
N ILE A 73 9.97 2.77 -14.64
CA ILE A 73 10.09 3.38 -13.30
C ILE A 73 11.19 2.60 -12.59
N THR A 74 12.18 3.31 -12.08
CA THR A 74 13.24 2.67 -11.28
C THR A 74 12.69 2.21 -9.94
N TYR A 75 13.41 1.30 -9.28
CA TYR A 75 13.04 0.88 -7.93
C TYR A 75 13.03 2.07 -6.96
N GLU A 76 13.98 3.00 -7.09
CA GLU A 76 14.12 4.20 -6.27
C GLU A 76 12.93 5.14 -6.47
N GLU A 77 12.50 5.36 -7.72
CA GLU A 77 11.30 6.15 -8.02
C GLU A 77 10.05 5.52 -7.40
N PHE A 78 9.91 4.20 -7.50
CA PHE A 78 8.77 3.47 -6.91
C PHE A 78 8.80 3.49 -5.38
N LEU A 79 9.98 3.28 -4.79
CA LEU A 79 10.20 3.35 -3.35
C LEU A 79 9.86 4.75 -2.83
N ALA A 80 10.25 5.81 -3.53
CA ALA A 80 9.91 7.18 -3.16
C ALA A 80 8.39 7.44 -3.19
N VAL A 81 7.63 6.82 -4.10
CA VAL A 81 6.15 6.86 -4.08
C VAL A 81 5.62 6.17 -2.82
N LYS A 82 6.11 4.98 -2.51
CA LYS A 82 5.69 4.20 -1.34
C LYS A 82 5.98 4.89 -0.01
N ILE A 83 7.17 5.48 0.15
CA ILE A 83 7.55 6.23 1.36
C ILE A 83 6.63 7.43 1.54
N ARG A 84 6.37 8.20 0.46
CA ARG A 84 5.42 9.32 0.51
C ARG A 84 4.01 8.88 0.93
N GLN A 85 3.58 7.69 0.50
CA GLN A 85 2.29 7.14 0.91
C GLN A 85 2.25 6.83 2.41
N LEU A 86 3.30 6.22 2.99
CA LEU A 86 3.35 5.99 4.45
C LEU A 86 3.30 7.31 5.22
N ILE A 87 4.07 8.31 4.80
CA ILE A 87 4.08 9.64 5.42
C ILE A 87 2.70 10.30 5.35
N LYS A 88 2.05 10.26 4.18
CA LYS A 88 0.71 10.82 3.97
C LYS A 88 -0.33 10.21 4.92
N MET A 89 -0.19 8.92 5.23
CA MET A 89 -1.07 8.19 6.13
C MET A 89 -0.69 8.33 7.61
N GLY A 90 0.38 9.06 7.94
CA GLY A 90 0.88 9.19 9.32
C GLY A 90 1.52 7.90 9.86
N LEU A 91 1.96 7.00 8.98
CA LEU A 91 2.54 5.71 9.35
C LEU A 91 4.07 5.82 9.49
N LYS A 92 4.63 5.08 10.44
CA LYS A 92 6.08 5.01 10.64
C LYS A 92 6.75 4.42 9.39
N VAL A 93 7.75 5.14 8.88
CA VAL A 93 8.68 4.64 7.86
C VAL A 93 9.78 3.84 8.58
N PRO A 94 10.10 2.61 8.16
CA PRO A 94 11.19 1.85 8.76
C PRO A 94 12.54 2.57 8.54
N GLU A 95 13.40 2.59 9.56
CA GLU A 95 14.66 3.36 9.57
C GLU A 95 15.62 2.98 8.44
N GLU A 96 15.57 1.73 7.96
CA GLU A 96 16.37 1.28 6.81
C GLU A 96 16.00 1.93 5.47
N PHE A 97 14.91 2.71 5.43
CA PHE A 97 14.41 3.44 4.25
C PHE A 97 14.37 4.97 4.45
N LEU A 98 14.93 5.48 5.54
CA LEU A 98 15.13 6.92 5.79
C LEU A 98 16.51 7.38 5.31
#